data_AF-I1ITU5-F1
#
_entry.id   AF-I1ITU5-F1
#
_cell.length_a   1.000
_cell.length_b   1.000
_cell.length_c   1.000
_cell.angle_alpha   90.00
_cell.angle_beta   90.00
_cell.angle_gamma   90.00
#
_symmetry.space_group_name_H-M   'P 1'
#
loop_
_entity.id
_entity.type
_entity.pdbx_description
1 polymer ?
#
loop_
_entity_poly.entity_id
_entity_poly.type
_entity_poly.pdbx_seq_one_letter_code
_entity_poly.pdbx_strand_id
1 'polypeptide(L)'
;MSSEELRASLSDLAVAPTAGAIDSSSSSGDPSAEGGAQVSCFTEDLHDVTLHFQIIRLSKQIYAWIGCNTAKFGHLYAAATTRPGNGVSVTSVLGGTSDNTGSSMARRLVLKTGLNIVLACNIPKDSPMLEAAAERKLVEKLRSLGYIRPKAGDASTCTTH
;
A
#
# COMPACT_ATOMS: atom_id res chain seq x y z
N MET A 1 -17.36 -0.30 33.16
CA MET A 1 -17.55 -0.03 31.72
C MET A 1 -16.37 -0.63 30.98
N SER A 2 -16.24 -1.96 31.09
CA SER A 2 -16.60 -3.01 30.12
C SER A 2 -15.91 -2.91 28.76
N SER A 3 -14.97 -3.83 28.54
CA SER A 3 -14.10 -4.02 27.38
C SER A 3 -14.83 -4.65 26.17
N GLU A 4 -16.16 -4.51 26.12
CA GLU A 4 -17.04 -5.26 25.22
C GLU A 4 -17.45 -4.46 23.96
N GLU A 5 -17.31 -3.12 23.96
CA GLU A 5 -17.72 -2.29 22.81
C GLU A 5 -16.75 -2.34 21.62
N LEU A 6 -15.51 -2.80 21.80
CA LEU A 6 -14.52 -2.87 20.70
C LEU A 6 -14.66 -4.11 19.80
N ARG A 7 -15.48 -5.10 20.19
CA ARG A 7 -15.70 -6.32 19.37
C ARG A 7 -16.81 -6.16 18.33
N ALA A 8 -17.70 -5.19 18.50
CA ALA A 8 -18.88 -5.06 17.64
C ALA A 8 -18.61 -4.38 16.30
N SER A 9 -17.46 -3.70 16.11
CA SER A 9 -17.21 -2.91 14.90
C SER A 9 -16.28 -3.58 13.87
N LEU A 10 -15.88 -4.84 14.08
CA LEU A 10 -14.96 -5.54 13.16
C LEU A 10 -15.65 -6.61 12.31
N SER A 11 -16.92 -6.91 12.58
CA SER A 11 -17.68 -7.99 11.93
C SER A 11 -18.22 -7.64 10.55
N ASP A 12 -18.10 -6.38 10.10
CA ASP A 12 -18.74 -5.91 8.86
C ASP A 12 -17.83 -5.88 7.63
N LEU A 13 -16.58 -6.35 7.75
CA LEU A 13 -15.77 -6.68 6.57
C LEU A 13 -15.93 -8.16 6.21
N ALA A 14 -17.08 -8.50 5.63
CA ALA A 14 -17.29 -9.79 4.99
C ALA A 14 -16.36 -9.91 3.77
N VAL A 15 -15.30 -10.72 3.90
CA VAL A 15 -14.54 -11.25 2.75
C VAL A 15 -15.14 -12.62 2.43
N ALA A 16 -15.90 -12.70 1.35
CA ALA A 16 -16.33 -13.98 0.82
C ALA A 16 -15.12 -14.73 0.22
N PRO A 17 -14.94 -16.04 0.47
CA PRO A 17 -13.93 -16.83 -0.22
C PRO A 17 -14.54 -17.38 -1.52
N THR A 18 -14.08 -16.91 -2.67
CA THR A 18 -14.36 -17.58 -3.96
C THR A 18 -13.09 -18.24 -4.45
N ALA A 19 -13.00 -19.55 -4.20
CA ALA A 19 -12.06 -20.42 -4.88
C ALA A 19 -12.53 -20.65 -6.33
N GLY A 20 -11.68 -20.25 -7.28
CA GLY A 20 -11.50 -20.80 -8.63
C GLY A 20 -12.73 -21.01 -9.53
N ALA A 21 -12.96 -20.09 -10.47
CA ALA A 21 -13.00 -20.41 -11.90
C ALA A 21 -13.03 -19.11 -12.73
N ILE A 22 -12.16 -19.08 -13.73
CA ILE A 22 -12.08 -18.22 -14.92
C ILE A 22 -13.47 -17.81 -15.45
N ASP A 23 -13.77 -16.51 -15.47
CA ASP A 23 -14.58 -15.90 -16.54
C ASP A 23 -14.29 -14.39 -16.65
N SER A 24 -14.32 -13.91 -17.89
CA SER A 24 -13.91 -12.59 -18.33
C SER A 24 -15.10 -11.63 -18.20
N SER A 25 -15.14 -10.80 -17.17
CA SER A 25 -16.12 -9.71 -17.11
C SER A 25 -15.44 -8.36 -16.87
N SER A 26 -15.32 -7.59 -17.94
CA SER A 26 -15.02 -6.16 -17.92
C SER A 26 -16.13 -5.41 -17.17
N SER A 27 -15.95 -5.23 -15.86
CA SER A 27 -16.80 -4.36 -15.05
C SER A 27 -16.20 -2.96 -15.01
N SER A 28 -16.63 -2.12 -15.93
CA SER A 28 -16.50 -0.66 -15.87
C SER A 28 -17.27 -0.14 -14.65
N GLY A 29 -16.61 -0.10 -13.50
CA GLY A 29 -17.11 0.50 -12.27
C GLY A 29 -16.75 1.98 -12.20
N ASP A 30 -17.77 2.83 -12.28
CA ASP A 30 -17.74 4.24 -11.92
C ASP A 30 -17.09 4.44 -10.53
N PRO A 31 -16.08 5.33 -10.36
CA PRO A 31 -15.43 5.55 -9.06
C PRO A 31 -16.29 6.30 -8.03
N SER A 32 -17.59 6.50 -8.28
CA SER A 32 -18.54 7.11 -7.35
C SER A 32 -19.54 6.10 -6.77
N ALA A 33 -19.08 5.19 -5.90
CA ALA A 33 -19.97 4.48 -4.98
C ALA A 33 -19.27 4.21 -3.63
N GLU A 34 -19.88 4.78 -2.59
CA GLU A 34 -19.72 4.60 -1.14
C GLU A 34 -18.42 5.03 -0.44
N GLY A 35 -18.58 6.03 0.44
CA GLY A 35 -17.57 6.62 1.30
C GLY A 35 -17.12 5.72 2.47
N GLY A 36 -16.78 4.47 2.17
CA GLY A 36 -16.15 3.52 3.09
C GLY A 36 -14.64 3.36 2.84
N ALA A 37 -13.90 2.96 3.87
CA ALA A 37 -12.49 2.61 3.70
C ALA A 37 -12.37 1.28 2.95
N GLN A 38 -11.64 1.25 1.83
CA GLN A 38 -11.45 0.01 1.05
C GLN A 38 -10.21 -0.73 1.55
N VAL A 39 -10.36 -2.00 1.92
CA VAL A 39 -9.25 -2.83 2.41
C VAL A 39 -8.87 -3.87 1.36
N SER A 40 -7.58 -3.97 1.06
CA SER A 40 -7.01 -4.97 0.15
C SER A 40 -5.87 -5.70 0.85
N CYS A 41 -5.97 -7.02 0.96
CA CYS A 41 -4.92 -7.87 1.52
C CYS A 41 -4.37 -8.81 0.44
N PHE A 42 -3.06 -9.04 0.44
CA PHE A 42 -2.42 -10.03 -0.43
C PHE A 42 -1.11 -10.49 0.17
N THR A 43 -0.61 -11.62 -0.34
CA THR A 43 0.63 -12.24 0.13
C THR A 43 1.52 -12.55 -1.08
N GLU A 44 2.83 -12.46 -0.91
CA GLU A 44 3.83 -12.76 -1.94
C GLU A 44 4.95 -13.62 -1.32
N ASP A 45 5.28 -14.73 -1.97
CA ASP A 45 6.39 -15.59 -1.58
C ASP A 45 7.66 -15.24 -2.37
N LEU A 46 8.77 -15.02 -1.68
CA LEU A 46 10.06 -14.66 -2.24
C LEU A 46 11.19 -15.41 -1.53
N HIS A 47 11.82 -16.38 -2.21
CA HIS A 47 13.01 -17.08 -1.74
C HIS A 47 12.92 -17.50 -0.25
N ASP A 48 11.88 -18.28 0.09
CA ASP A 48 11.58 -18.79 1.45
C ASP A 48 11.11 -17.74 2.48
N VAL A 49 10.86 -16.51 2.03
CA VAL A 49 10.24 -15.44 2.83
C VAL A 49 8.85 -15.15 2.29
N THR A 50 7.86 -15.08 3.18
CA THR A 50 6.49 -14.71 2.83
C THR A 50 6.22 -13.28 3.28
N LEU A 51 5.92 -12.41 2.33
CA LEU A 51 5.53 -11.02 2.58
C LEU A 51 4.02 -10.90 2.60
N HIS A 52 3.48 -10.33 3.68
CA HIS A 52 2.05 -10.04 3.80
C HIS A 52 1.83 -8.55 3.64
N PHE A 53 0.81 -8.19 2.86
CA PHE A 53 0.45 -6.81 2.56
C PHE A 53 -0.99 -6.56 2.96
N GLN A 54 -1.22 -5.39 3.55
CA GLN A 54 -2.56 -4.85 3.79
C GLN A 54 -2.58 -3.38 3.39
N ILE A 55 -3.54 -3.00 2.55
CA ILE A 55 -3.72 -1.63 2.08
C ILE A 55 -5.11 -1.19 2.50
N ILE A 56 -5.21 -0.04 3.17
CA ILE A 56 -6.48 0.61 3.52
C ILE A 56 -6.52 1.96 2.80
N ARG A 57 -7.48 2.10 1.89
CA ARG A 57 -7.74 3.33 1.17
C ARG A 57 -8.68 4.22 1.97
N LEU A 58 -8.26 5.45 2.21
CA LEU A 58 -9.11 6.54 2.68
C LEU A 58 -9.24 7.60 1.59
N SER A 59 -10.09 8.60 1.80
CA SER A 59 -10.42 9.63 0.79
C SER A 59 -9.21 10.44 0.29
N LYS A 60 -8.23 10.73 1.16
CA LYS A 60 -7.02 11.53 0.83
C LYS A 60 -5.73 10.92 1.39
N GLN A 61 -5.80 9.67 1.84
CA GLN A 61 -4.70 8.99 2.51
C GLN A 61 -4.73 7.51 2.19
N ILE A 62 -3.55 6.90 2.13
CA ILE A 62 -3.40 5.45 2.07
C ILE A 62 -2.67 5.00 3.32
N TYR A 63 -3.20 3.98 3.98
CA TYR A 63 -2.47 3.20 4.94
C TYR A 63 -1.98 1.91 4.26
N ALA A 64 -0.71 1.58 4.44
CA ALA A 64 -0.12 0.34 3.96
C ALA A 64 0.64 -0.35 5.10
N TRP A 65 0.49 -1.65 5.22
CA TRP A 65 1.23 -2.49 6.14
C TRP A 65 1.94 -3.60 5.36
N ILE A 66 3.20 -3.84 5.74
CA ILE A 66 4.05 -4.91 5.20
C ILE A 66 4.61 -5.73 6.36
N GLY A 67 4.17 -6.99 6.44
CA GLY A 67 4.72 -8.01 7.32
C GLY A 67 5.66 -8.95 6.59
N CYS A 68 6.62 -9.52 7.32
CA CYS A 68 7.59 -10.49 6.81
C CYS A 68 7.57 -11.74 7.71
N ASN A 69 7.22 -12.89 7.14
CA ASN A 69 7.07 -14.23 7.74
C ASN A 69 6.04 -14.35 8.89
N THR A 70 5.79 -13.25 9.59
CA THR A 70 4.90 -13.13 10.73
C THR A 70 4.12 -11.83 10.60
N ALA A 71 2.88 -11.82 11.07
CA ALA A 71 2.04 -10.63 11.10
C ALA A 71 2.42 -9.69 12.26
N LYS A 72 3.71 -9.38 12.39
CA LYS A 72 4.22 -8.43 13.39
C LYS A 72 4.03 -7.01 12.92
N PHE A 73 3.58 -6.17 13.83
CA PHE A 73 3.60 -4.73 13.62
C PHE A 73 5.04 -4.23 13.66
N GLY A 74 5.46 -3.54 12.62
CA GLY A 74 6.82 -3.02 12.48
C GLY A 74 6.93 -1.56 12.90
N HIS A 75 7.91 -0.88 12.31
CA HIS A 75 8.02 0.57 12.44
C HIS A 75 6.97 1.26 11.57
N LEU A 76 6.44 2.37 12.07
CA LEU A 76 5.39 3.15 11.42
C LEU A 76 5.93 4.50 10.96
N TYR A 77 5.72 4.82 9.69
CA TYR A 77 6.14 6.07 9.06
C TYR A 77 4.93 6.80 8.51
N ALA A 78 4.90 8.11 8.68
CA ALA A 78 3.94 8.99 8.02
C ALA A 78 4.67 9.90 7.05
N ALA A 79 4.20 9.95 5.81
CA ALA A 79 4.76 10.76 4.75
C ALA A 79 3.66 11.59 4.08
N ALA A 80 3.94 12.86 3.82
CA ALA A 80 3.01 13.78 3.19
C ALA A 80 3.75 14.79 2.31
N THR A 81 3.12 15.22 1.22
CA THR A 81 3.60 16.34 0.42
C THR A 81 3.42 17.64 1.21
N THR A 82 4.44 18.47 1.26
CA THR A 82 4.34 19.82 1.84
C THR A 82 4.03 20.86 0.76
N ARG A 83 3.53 22.03 1.13
CA ARG A 83 3.37 23.21 0.26
C ARG A 83 4.00 24.41 0.98
N PRO A 84 4.57 25.40 0.28
CA PRO A 84 4.58 25.63 -1.18
C PRO A 84 5.69 24.92 -1.97
N GLY A 85 6.59 24.14 -1.35
CA GLY A 85 7.63 23.37 -2.07
C GLY A 85 7.16 21.97 -2.49
N ASN A 86 7.62 21.42 -3.61
CA ASN A 86 7.31 20.05 -4.05
C ASN A 86 8.02 18.96 -3.21
N GLY A 87 8.19 19.24 -1.92
CA GLY A 87 8.88 18.39 -0.94
C GLY A 87 7.94 17.35 -0.35
N VAL A 88 8.54 16.29 0.18
CA VAL A 88 7.84 15.29 0.98
C VAL A 88 8.49 15.26 2.35
N SER A 89 7.68 15.51 3.38
CA SER A 89 8.08 15.34 4.77
C SER A 89 7.74 13.93 5.21
N VAL A 90 8.68 13.29 5.89
CA VAL A 90 8.49 11.94 6.47
C VAL A 90 8.84 12.01 7.94
N THR A 91 8.04 11.34 8.77
CA THR A 91 8.29 11.20 10.20
C THR A 91 8.10 9.74 10.62
N SER A 92 8.87 9.31 11.61
CA SER A 92 8.67 8.04 12.29
C SER A 92 7.66 8.25 13.41
N VAL A 93 6.53 7.56 13.34
CA VAL A 93 5.43 7.68 14.32
C VAL A 93 5.58 6.67 15.44
N LEU A 94 5.93 5.43 15.11
CA LEU A 94 6.11 4.35 16.08
C LEU A 94 7.36 3.56 15.77
N GLY A 95 8.34 3.65 16.67
CA GLY A 95 9.66 3.07 16.45
C GLY A 95 10.33 3.62 15.19
N GLY A 96 11.52 3.10 14.89
CA GLY A 96 12.28 3.52 13.71
C GLY A 96 13.05 4.82 13.92
N THR A 97 14.22 4.88 13.29
CA THR A 97 15.12 6.03 13.18
C THR A 97 14.90 6.76 11.84
N SER A 98 15.39 7.97 11.62
CA SER A 98 15.13 8.69 10.35
C SER A 98 15.83 8.09 9.12
N ASP A 99 16.85 7.28 9.34
CA ASP A 99 17.78 6.68 8.37
C ASP A 99 17.38 5.29 7.86
N ASN A 100 16.18 4.81 8.20
CA ASN A 100 15.74 3.48 7.76
C ASN A 100 15.10 3.47 6.36
N THR A 101 15.13 2.30 5.73
CA THR A 101 14.50 2.03 4.43
C THR A 101 13.02 2.40 4.42
N GLY A 102 12.30 2.21 5.53
CA GLY A 102 10.88 2.53 5.66
C GLY A 102 10.57 4.00 5.41
N SER A 103 11.37 4.93 5.95
CA SER A 103 11.19 6.37 5.74
C SER A 103 11.37 6.74 4.26
N SER A 104 12.40 6.18 3.61
CA SER A 104 12.68 6.39 2.19
C SER A 104 11.62 5.77 1.27
N MET A 105 11.09 4.60 1.64
CA MET A 105 10.00 3.95 0.94
C MET A 105 8.72 4.78 1.02
N ALA A 106 8.33 5.22 2.22
CA ALA A 106 7.16 6.08 2.42
C ALA A 106 7.28 7.37 1.58
N ARG A 107 8.47 7.99 1.56
CA ARG A 107 8.75 9.17 0.72
C ARG A 107 8.48 8.89 -0.76
N ARG A 108 9.03 7.79 -1.31
CA ARG A 108 8.86 7.43 -2.72
C ARG A 108 7.41 7.12 -3.06
N LEU A 109 6.68 6.46 -2.17
CA LEU A 109 5.27 6.14 -2.38
C LEU A 109 4.41 7.41 -2.45
N VAL A 110 4.66 8.41 -1.60
CA VAL A 110 3.96 9.71 -1.67
C VAL A 110 4.23 10.40 -2.99
N LEU A 111 5.48 10.42 -3.46
CA LEU A 111 5.82 10.99 -4.77
C LEU A 111 5.16 10.24 -5.94
N LYS A 112 4.99 8.92 -5.84
CA LYS A 112 4.36 8.09 -6.88
C LYS A 112 2.84 8.22 -6.90
N THR A 113 2.20 8.32 -5.73
CA THR A 113 0.73 8.35 -5.59
C THR A 113 0.16 9.77 -5.58
N GLY A 114 0.95 10.76 -5.13
CA GLY A 114 0.45 12.11 -4.84
C GLY A 114 -0.47 12.19 -3.62
N LEU A 115 -0.52 11.13 -2.79
CA LEU A 115 -1.38 11.04 -1.60
C LEU A 115 -0.53 10.95 -0.33
N ASN A 116 -1.12 11.31 0.81
CA ASN A 116 -0.50 11.09 2.11
C ASN A 116 -0.46 9.59 2.41
N ILE A 117 0.68 9.10 2.90
CA ILE A 117 0.87 7.67 3.15
C ILE A 117 1.31 7.45 4.58
N VAL A 118 0.67 6.48 5.23
CA VAL A 118 1.13 5.89 6.48
C VAL A 118 1.57 4.46 6.16
N LEU A 119 2.85 4.17 6.37
CA LEU A 119 3.46 2.89 6.07
C LEU A 119 3.94 2.23 7.36
N ALA A 120 3.43 1.04 7.65
CA ALA A 120 3.99 0.15 8.63
C ALA A 120 4.82 -0.92 7.92
N CYS A 121 6.09 -1.10 8.27
CA CYS A 121 6.90 -2.16 7.68
C CYS A 121 7.77 -2.87 8.73
N ASN A 122 7.70 -4.20 8.73
CA ASN A 122 8.55 -5.08 9.51
C ASN A 122 9.39 -5.97 8.58
N ILE A 123 10.33 -5.35 7.86
CA ILE A 123 11.24 -6.06 6.93
C ILE A 123 12.64 -6.09 7.57
N PRO A 124 13.32 -7.25 7.59
CA PRO A 124 14.71 -7.34 8.06
C PRO A 124 15.64 -6.42 7.25
N LYS A 125 16.43 -5.60 7.94
CA LYS A 125 17.38 -4.66 7.32
C LYS A 125 18.57 -5.34 6.63
N ASP A 126 18.81 -6.61 6.94
CA ASP A 126 19.94 -7.38 6.42
C ASP A 126 19.73 -7.83 4.97
N SER A 127 18.54 -7.58 4.39
CA SER A 127 18.21 -7.96 3.01
C SER A 127 17.62 -6.79 2.22
N PRO A 128 18.46 -5.91 1.64
CA PRO A 128 17.98 -4.80 0.80
C PRO A 128 17.22 -5.28 -0.45
N MET A 129 17.47 -6.52 -0.90
CA MET A 129 16.72 -7.13 -2.00
C MET A 129 15.25 -7.37 -1.63
N LEU A 130 14.99 -7.83 -0.41
CA LEU A 130 13.63 -8.07 0.09
C LEU A 130 12.86 -6.76 0.24
N GLU A 131 13.53 -5.72 0.74
CA GLU A 131 12.95 -4.37 0.84
C GLU A 131 12.54 -3.81 -0.53
N ALA A 132 13.43 -3.94 -1.52
CA ALA A 132 13.16 -3.50 -2.88
C ALA A 132 12.03 -4.30 -3.54
N ALA A 133 11.98 -5.62 -3.31
CA ALA A 133 10.90 -6.48 -3.79
C ALA A 133 9.55 -6.11 -3.17
N ALA A 134 9.53 -5.87 -1.85
CA ALA A 134 8.33 -5.44 -1.13
C ALA A 134 7.80 -4.10 -1.65
N GLU A 135 8.69 -3.12 -1.86
CA GLU A 135 8.28 -1.84 -2.46
C GLU A 135 7.71 -2.04 -3.86
N ARG A 136 8.37 -2.83 -4.72
CA ARG A 136 7.90 -3.07 -6.09
C ARG A 136 6.52 -3.68 -6.11
N LYS A 137 6.27 -4.70 -5.29
CA LYS A 137 4.97 -5.37 -5.20
C LYS A 137 3.88 -4.46 -4.65
N LEU A 138 4.20 -3.64 -3.64
CA LEU A 138 3.26 -2.65 -3.13
C LEU A 138 2.91 -1.61 -4.21
N VAL A 139 3.90 -1.10 -4.95
CA VAL A 139 3.68 -0.13 -6.05
C VAL A 139 2.86 -0.74 -7.18
N GLU A 140 3.14 -2.00 -7.55
CA GLU A 140 2.38 -2.73 -8.56
C GLU A 140 0.92 -2.89 -8.14
N LYS A 141 0.66 -3.28 -6.88
CA LYS A 141 -0.70 -3.37 -6.37
C LYS A 141 -1.39 -2.01 -6.34
N LEU A 142 -0.73 -0.96 -5.86
CA LEU A 142 -1.27 0.40 -5.86
C LEU A 142 -1.62 0.91 -7.27
N ARG A 143 -0.83 0.53 -8.28
CA ARG A 143 -1.14 0.80 -9.68
C ARG A 143 -2.36 0.02 -10.16
N SER A 144 -2.44 -1.28 -9.86
CA SER A 144 -3.59 -2.12 -10.23
C SER A 144 -4.91 -1.63 -9.64
N LEU A 145 -4.85 -1.01 -8.45
CA LEU A 145 -5.99 -0.40 -7.77
C LEU A 145 -6.29 1.03 -8.24
N GLY A 146 -5.52 1.57 -9.20
CA GLY A 146 -5.74 2.89 -9.79
C GLY A 146 -5.18 4.08 -9.00
N TYR A 147 -4.36 3.86 -7.97
CA TYR A 147 -3.81 4.95 -7.14
C TYR A 147 -2.55 5.60 -7.72
N ILE A 148 -1.84 4.89 -8.58
CA ILE A 148 -0.67 5.40 -9.27
C ILE A 148 -1.08 5.60 -10.72
N ARG A 149 -1.20 6.86 -11.14
CA ARG A 149 -1.46 7.17 -12.54
C ARG A 149 -0.21 6.84 -13.36
N PRO A 150 -0.35 6.17 -14.52
CA PRO A 150 0.74 6.08 -15.48
C PRO A 150 1.22 7.50 -15.80
N LYS A 151 2.54 7.70 -15.79
CA LYS A 151 3.10 8.96 -16.27
C LYS A 151 2.76 9.06 -17.76
N ALA A 152 1.85 9.96 -18.12
CA ALA A 152 1.52 10.23 -19.51
C ALA A 152 2.78 10.74 -20.23
N GLY A 153 3.50 9.86 -20.91
CA GLY A 153 4.80 10.22 -21.50
C GLY A 153 5.60 9.11 -22.19
N ASP A 154 5.02 7.95 -22.48
CA ASP A 154 5.59 6.95 -23.40
C ASP A 154 4.46 6.27 -24.18
N ALA A 155 3.70 7.06 -24.93
CA ALA A 155 2.95 6.53 -26.07
C ALA A 155 3.91 6.59 -27.26
N SER A 156 4.69 5.52 -27.45
CA SER A 156 5.52 5.35 -28.64
C SER A 156 4.63 5.39 -29.87
N THR A 157 4.79 6.43 -30.70
CA THR A 157 4.22 6.51 -32.02
C THR A 157 4.90 5.48 -32.91
N CYS A 158 4.33 4.28 -33.03
CA CYS A 158 4.59 3.40 -34.15
C CYS A 158 3.94 4.01 -35.39
N THR A 159 4.67 4.90 -36.08
CA THR A 159 4.31 5.32 -37.44
C THR A 159 4.91 4.32 -38.41
N THR A 160 4.06 3.42 -38.91
CA THR A 160 4.29 2.67 -40.16
C THR A 160 4.33 3.65 -41.33
N HIS A 161 5.42 3.64 -42.10
CA HIS A 161 5.39 3.86 -43.53
C HIS A 161 6.62 3.24 -44.20
#